data_AF-A0A973ZLG6-F1
#
_entry.id   AF-A0A973ZLG6-F1
#
_cell.length_a   1.000
_cell.length_b   1.000
_cell.length_c   1.000
_cell.angle_alpha   90.00
_cell.angle_beta   90.00
_cell.angle_gamma   90.00
#
_symmetry.space_group_name_H-M   'P 1'
#
loop_
_entity.id
_entity.type
_entity.pdbx_description
1 polymer ?
#
loop_
_entity_poly.entity_id
_entity_poly.type
_entity_poly.pdbx_seq_one_letter_code
_entity_poly.pdbx_strand_id
1 'polypeptide(L)'
;MTTATRPPRWLDEAAWLDEPDRAALTVADEASLGPFRLLILAGRDGRHYYAPTRPGGADACRDEAFDRAVIDALRTGLTLPTRAGHLIEFQGTPAAYAGPLPFDPGWSSNTLSLVDLGGIAHAHKTFRRITPGSREPDLLAAMRDSGKTQQPVGDYTYRHAGGRSPLGMLYAYADGDGLDVPLRHSLRALWPQLAAQVPASAAVTAVTADLAGPLTAAGRFLRGFHRDLAARLGPTGPFPQAAFLAETRERIGSVAAVVRADDRHPAPVRDAVVDALHAAWAQGRVTAPVPGGAVHGDLHL
;
A
#
# COMPACT_ATOMS: atom_id res chain seq x y z
N MET A 1 0.74 16.00 -36.60
CA MET A 1 -0.38 15.36 -35.87
C MET A 1 0.13 14.06 -35.30
N THR A 2 0.52 14.04 -34.04
CA THR A 2 0.86 12.80 -33.34
C THR A 2 -0.41 12.03 -33.01
N THR A 3 -0.52 10.79 -33.48
CA THR A 3 -1.58 9.86 -33.08
C THR A 3 -1.63 9.77 -31.56
N ALA A 4 -2.83 9.94 -30.99
CA ALA A 4 -3.05 9.76 -29.56
C ALA A 4 -2.73 8.31 -29.21
N THR A 5 -1.80 8.11 -28.30
CA THR A 5 -1.43 6.77 -27.87
C THR A 5 -2.57 6.17 -27.07
N ARG A 6 -3.08 5.00 -27.49
CA ARG A 6 -4.17 4.34 -26.76
C ARG A 6 -3.64 3.63 -25.51
N PRO A 7 -4.44 3.52 -24.44
CA PRO A 7 -4.13 2.64 -23.33
C PRO A 7 -3.94 1.18 -23.80
N PRO A 8 -3.03 0.43 -23.18
CA PRO A 8 -2.87 -1.00 -23.41
C PRO A 8 -4.15 -1.81 -23.13
N ARG A 9 -4.44 -2.81 -23.95
CA ARG A 9 -5.65 -3.66 -23.82
C ARG A 9 -5.72 -4.47 -22.53
N TRP A 10 -4.59 -4.85 -21.94
CA TRP A 10 -4.61 -5.64 -20.69
C TRP A 10 -5.21 -4.87 -19.51
N LEU A 11 -5.30 -3.53 -19.60
CA LEU A 11 -5.97 -2.71 -18.59
C LEU A 11 -7.48 -2.97 -18.53
N ASP A 12 -8.06 -3.52 -19.61
CA ASP A 12 -9.47 -3.90 -19.67
C ASP A 12 -9.83 -5.02 -18.68
N GLU A 13 -8.83 -5.76 -18.18
CA GLU A 13 -8.97 -6.88 -17.24
C GLU A 13 -8.19 -6.66 -15.93
N ALA A 14 -7.62 -5.47 -15.73
CA ALA A 14 -6.78 -5.17 -14.57
C ALA A 14 -7.60 -5.14 -13.27
N ALA A 15 -7.41 -6.15 -12.41
CA ALA A 15 -8.14 -6.31 -11.14
C ALA A 15 -7.92 -5.17 -10.13
N TRP A 16 -6.87 -4.37 -10.28
CA TRP A 16 -6.57 -3.22 -9.41
C TRP A 16 -7.24 -1.92 -9.88
N LEU A 17 -7.92 -1.93 -11.04
CA LEU A 17 -8.53 -0.76 -11.65
C LEU A 17 -10.07 -0.83 -11.55
N ASP A 18 -10.66 0.18 -10.93
CA ASP A 18 -12.10 0.32 -10.78
C ASP A 18 -12.79 0.50 -12.15
N GLU A 19 -13.97 -0.11 -12.34
CA GLU A 19 -14.73 -0.07 -13.60
C GLU A 19 -14.98 1.34 -14.16
N PRO A 20 -15.35 2.36 -13.33
CA PRO A 20 -15.57 3.71 -13.84
C PRO A 20 -14.29 4.38 -14.36
N ASP A 21 -13.13 4.02 -13.81
CA ASP A 21 -11.84 4.55 -14.26
C ASP A 21 -11.40 3.84 -15.53
N ARG A 22 -11.57 2.52 -15.61
CA ARG A 22 -11.23 1.69 -16.78
C ARG A 22 -11.84 2.22 -18.07
N ALA A 23 -13.12 2.58 -18.05
CA ALA A 23 -13.81 3.11 -19.21
C ALA A 23 -13.32 4.51 -19.66
N ALA A 24 -12.65 5.26 -18.77
CA ALA A 24 -12.23 6.64 -19.00
C ALA A 24 -10.72 6.81 -19.21
N LEU A 25 -9.94 5.72 -19.19
CA LEU A 25 -8.49 5.80 -19.24
C LEU A 25 -7.97 6.41 -20.54
N THR A 26 -7.01 7.33 -20.40
CA THR A 26 -6.23 7.89 -21.51
C THR A 26 -4.76 7.96 -21.14
N VAL A 27 -3.86 7.91 -22.14
CA VAL A 27 -2.42 8.12 -21.91
C VAL A 27 -2.18 9.62 -21.77
N ALA A 28 -1.85 10.05 -20.55
CA ALA A 28 -1.55 11.45 -20.22
C ALA A 28 -0.09 11.80 -20.53
N ASP A 29 0.83 10.86 -20.30
CA ASP A 29 2.26 11.04 -20.59
C ASP A 29 2.95 9.68 -20.76
N GLU A 30 4.15 9.70 -21.33
CA GLU A 30 4.97 8.49 -21.49
C GLU A 30 6.47 8.81 -21.55
N ALA A 31 7.29 7.86 -21.10
CA ALA A 31 8.73 7.83 -21.33
C ALA A 31 9.19 6.42 -21.75
N SER A 32 10.41 6.31 -22.27
CA SER A 32 11.02 5.03 -22.65
C SER A 32 12.17 4.69 -21.72
N LEU A 33 12.12 3.50 -21.11
CA LEU A 33 13.22 2.90 -20.36
C LEU A 33 13.70 1.68 -21.15
N GLY A 34 14.68 1.89 -22.03
CA GLY A 34 15.10 0.87 -23.00
C GLY A 34 13.90 0.39 -23.84
N PRO A 35 13.57 -0.92 -23.84
CA PRO A 35 12.44 -1.46 -24.59
C PRO A 35 11.07 -1.23 -23.91
N PHE A 36 11.05 -0.76 -22.66
CA PHE A 36 9.82 -0.57 -21.89
C PHE A 36 9.27 0.83 -22.07
N ARG A 37 7.93 0.93 -22.09
CA ARG A 37 7.23 2.22 -22.05
C ARG A 37 6.69 2.44 -20.65
N LEU A 38 6.96 3.60 -20.08
CA LEU A 38 6.52 4.01 -18.75
C LEU A 38 5.32 4.94 -18.94
N LEU A 39 4.09 4.42 -18.79
CA LEU A 39 2.88 5.18 -19.07
C LEU A 39 2.32 5.85 -17.82
N ILE A 40 2.04 7.15 -17.93
CA ILE A 40 1.20 7.89 -16.99
C ILE A 40 -0.19 7.97 -17.62
N LEU A 41 -1.19 7.38 -16.94
CA LEU A 41 -2.56 7.36 -17.42
C LEU A 41 -3.41 8.33 -16.60
N ALA A 42 -4.32 9.04 -17.26
CA ALA A 42 -5.37 9.80 -16.62
C ALA A 42 -6.66 8.98 -16.62
N GLY A 43 -7.29 8.84 -15.45
CA GLY A 43 -8.60 8.27 -15.25
C GLY A 43 -9.65 9.34 -14.93
N ARG A 44 -10.76 8.93 -14.32
CA ARG A 44 -11.86 9.82 -13.96
C ARG A 44 -11.48 10.68 -12.75
N ASP A 45 -12.13 11.84 -12.62
CA ASP A 45 -12.04 12.72 -11.45
C ASP A 45 -10.59 13.12 -11.08
N GLY A 46 -9.72 13.25 -12.10
CA GLY A 46 -8.32 13.63 -11.92
C GLY A 46 -7.41 12.54 -11.33
N ARG A 47 -7.88 11.30 -11.26
CA ARG A 47 -7.07 10.15 -10.85
C ARG A 47 -5.99 9.85 -11.88
N HIS A 48 -4.82 9.44 -11.41
CA HIS A 48 -3.71 9.08 -12.27
C HIS A 48 -3.20 7.68 -11.92
N TYR A 49 -2.71 6.98 -12.94
CA TYR A 49 -2.21 5.62 -12.83
C TYR A 49 -0.86 5.48 -13.51
N TYR A 50 -0.06 4.53 -13.03
CA TYR A 50 1.21 4.16 -13.61
C TYR A 50 1.15 2.72 -14.14
N ALA A 51 1.45 2.56 -15.42
CA ALA A 51 1.33 1.30 -16.13
C ALA A 51 2.54 1.08 -17.06
N PRO A 52 3.66 0.54 -16.54
CA PRO A 52 4.78 0.21 -17.40
C PRO A 52 4.40 -0.96 -18.31
N THR A 53 4.87 -0.94 -19.56
CA THR A 53 4.54 -1.96 -20.55
C THR A 53 5.76 -2.50 -21.26
N ARG A 54 5.74 -3.81 -21.55
CA ARG A 54 6.71 -4.52 -22.38
C ARG A 54 6.54 -4.14 -23.86
N PRO A 55 7.54 -4.44 -24.71
CA PRO A 55 7.31 -4.56 -26.14
C PRO A 55 6.08 -5.42 -26.44
N GLY A 56 5.21 -4.98 -27.35
CA GLY A 56 3.93 -5.64 -27.62
C GLY A 56 2.78 -5.22 -26.70
N GLY A 57 3.04 -4.41 -25.68
CA GLY A 57 2.01 -3.69 -24.91
C GLY A 57 1.47 -4.43 -23.69
N ALA A 58 2.00 -5.60 -23.32
CA ALA A 58 1.63 -6.29 -22.07
C ALA A 58 2.18 -5.55 -20.83
N ASP A 59 1.60 -5.80 -19.65
CA ASP A 59 2.09 -5.29 -18.38
C ASP A 59 3.57 -5.66 -18.17
N ALA A 60 4.41 -4.72 -17.76
CA ALA A 60 5.82 -4.96 -17.46
C ALA A 60 6.11 -5.23 -15.98
N CYS A 61 5.13 -5.05 -15.10
CA CYS A 61 5.35 -5.36 -13.69
C CYS A 61 5.58 -6.87 -13.48
N ARG A 62 6.43 -7.23 -12.50
CA ARG A 62 6.87 -8.61 -12.23
C ARG A 62 7.62 -9.28 -13.37
N ASP A 63 8.18 -8.47 -14.27
CA ASP A 63 9.07 -8.91 -15.33
C ASP A 63 10.52 -8.76 -14.88
N GLU A 64 11.31 -9.83 -15.00
CA GLU A 64 12.74 -9.79 -14.65
C GLU A 64 13.50 -8.71 -15.43
N ALA A 65 13.23 -8.56 -16.73
CA ALA A 65 13.95 -7.59 -17.55
C ALA A 65 13.53 -6.15 -17.20
N PHE A 66 12.28 -5.92 -16.82
CA PHE A 66 11.83 -4.63 -16.29
C PHE A 66 12.48 -4.32 -14.93
N ASP A 67 12.46 -5.28 -14.00
CA ASP A 67 13.07 -5.12 -12.67
C ASP A 67 14.57 -4.77 -12.82
N ARG A 68 15.30 -5.50 -13.66
CA ARG A 68 16.70 -5.21 -13.98
C ARG A 68 16.89 -3.80 -14.57
N ALA A 69 16.07 -3.41 -15.54
CA ALA A 69 16.17 -2.11 -16.18
C ALA A 69 15.93 -0.94 -15.21
N VAL A 70 14.96 -1.08 -14.30
CA VAL A 70 14.72 -0.09 -13.23
C VAL A 70 15.92 -0.02 -12.29
N ILE A 71 16.47 -1.15 -11.88
CA ILE A 71 17.59 -1.21 -10.93
C ILE A 71 18.86 -0.62 -11.54
N ASP A 72 19.13 -0.87 -12.81
CA ASP A 72 20.23 -0.24 -13.54
C ASP A 72 20.03 1.28 -13.69
N ALA A 73 18.79 1.73 -13.93
CA ALA A 73 18.45 3.16 -13.96
C ALA A 73 18.63 3.83 -12.59
N LEU A 74 18.26 3.16 -11.49
CA LEU A 74 18.50 3.64 -10.11
C LEU A 74 20.00 3.79 -9.84
N ARG A 75 20.80 2.77 -10.20
CA ARG A 75 22.27 2.77 -9.99
C ARG A 75 22.99 3.88 -10.73
N THR A 76 22.47 4.28 -11.88
CA THR A 76 23.06 5.30 -12.74
C THR A 76 22.52 6.70 -12.50
N GLY A 77 21.50 6.86 -11.65
CA GLY A 77 20.84 8.14 -11.41
C GLY A 77 20.11 8.67 -12.66
N LEU A 78 19.55 7.76 -13.47
CA LEU A 78 18.99 8.10 -14.77
C LEU A 78 17.84 9.12 -14.64
N THR A 79 17.81 10.10 -15.53
CA THR A 79 16.68 11.02 -15.70
C THR A 79 16.14 10.88 -17.12
N LEU A 80 14.87 10.50 -17.23
CA LEU A 80 14.18 10.31 -18.50
C LEU A 80 13.25 11.48 -18.79
N PRO A 81 13.40 12.18 -19.94
CA PRO A 81 12.37 13.10 -20.40
C PRO A 81 11.14 12.32 -20.85
N THR A 82 9.97 12.85 -20.52
CA THR A 82 8.70 12.33 -21.02
C THR A 82 8.26 13.07 -22.28
N ARG A 83 7.27 12.51 -22.97
CA ARG A 83 6.68 13.10 -24.17
C ARG A 83 6.01 14.45 -23.90
N ALA A 84 5.44 14.66 -22.72
CA ALA A 84 4.84 15.95 -22.33
C ALA A 84 5.88 16.97 -21.80
N GLY A 85 7.18 16.65 -21.82
CA GLY A 85 8.24 17.54 -21.33
C GLY A 85 8.44 17.51 -19.81
N HIS A 86 7.86 16.52 -19.13
CA HIS A 86 8.12 16.21 -17.72
C HIS A 86 9.34 15.30 -17.59
N LEU A 87 9.66 14.88 -16.36
CA LEU A 87 10.79 13.99 -16.07
C LEU A 87 10.36 12.78 -15.26
N ILE A 88 11.01 11.64 -15.48
CA ILE A 88 11.06 10.52 -14.52
C ILE A 88 12.50 10.42 -14.03
N GLU A 89 12.69 10.64 -12.74
CA GLU A 89 14.00 10.62 -12.08
C GLU A 89 14.15 9.32 -11.31
N PHE A 90 15.25 8.61 -11.53
CA PHE A 90 15.63 7.41 -10.80
C PHE A 90 16.75 7.77 -9.82
N GLN A 91 16.54 7.52 -8.53
CA GLN A 91 17.46 7.93 -7.47
C GLN A 91 17.73 6.75 -6.53
N GLY A 92 19.00 6.43 -6.30
CA GLY A 92 19.36 5.35 -5.39
C GLY A 92 20.79 4.89 -5.57
N THR A 93 21.19 3.95 -4.71
CA THR A 93 22.49 3.27 -4.82
C THR A 93 22.35 1.78 -4.52
N PRO A 94 21.36 1.06 -5.12
CA PRO A 94 21.20 -0.35 -4.85
C PRO A 94 22.40 -1.16 -5.35
N ALA A 95 22.65 -2.32 -4.76
CA ALA A 95 23.61 -3.28 -5.29
C ALA A 95 23.18 -3.77 -6.70
N ALA A 96 24.08 -4.47 -7.40
CA ALA A 96 23.78 -4.97 -8.74
C ALA A 96 22.69 -6.06 -8.68
N TYR A 97 21.83 -6.09 -9.70
CA TYR A 97 20.78 -7.10 -9.81
C TYR A 97 21.37 -8.49 -10.06
N ALA A 98 21.12 -9.42 -9.13
CA ALA A 98 21.55 -10.80 -9.22
C ALA A 98 20.48 -11.72 -9.85
N GLY A 99 19.20 -11.44 -9.62
CA GLY A 99 18.09 -12.24 -10.17
C GLY A 99 16.76 -12.02 -9.45
N PRO A 100 15.67 -12.60 -9.97
CA PRO A 100 14.39 -12.65 -9.26
C PRO A 100 14.43 -13.70 -8.15
N LEU A 101 13.60 -13.50 -7.11
CA LEU A 101 13.38 -14.46 -6.03
C LEU A 101 11.92 -14.97 -6.05
N PRO A 102 11.65 -16.22 -5.61
CA PRO A 102 10.29 -16.71 -5.47
C PRO A 102 9.48 -15.82 -4.52
N PHE A 103 8.29 -15.40 -4.97
CA PHE A 103 7.48 -14.45 -4.20
C PHE A 103 6.00 -14.53 -4.56
N ASP A 104 5.17 -14.70 -3.53
CA ASP A 104 3.73 -14.50 -3.61
C ASP A 104 3.40 -13.14 -2.98
N PRO A 105 3.10 -12.11 -3.78
CA PRO A 105 2.77 -10.78 -3.26
C PRO A 105 1.40 -10.74 -2.57
N GLY A 106 0.59 -11.81 -2.65
CA GLY A 106 -0.79 -11.81 -2.21
C GLY A 106 -1.62 -10.71 -2.89
N TRP A 107 -2.63 -10.21 -2.19
CA TRP A 107 -3.41 -9.05 -2.65
C TRP A 107 -2.71 -7.75 -2.25
N SER A 108 -2.44 -6.88 -3.22
CA SER A 108 -1.84 -5.57 -3.01
C SER A 108 -2.40 -4.57 -4.04
N SER A 109 -2.64 -3.33 -3.60
CA SER A 109 -3.00 -2.21 -4.49
C SER A 109 -1.83 -1.74 -5.37
N ASN A 110 -0.62 -2.18 -5.05
CA ASN A 110 0.62 -1.97 -5.78
C ASN A 110 1.13 -3.29 -6.34
N THR A 111 2.04 -3.24 -7.31
CA THR A 111 2.71 -4.47 -7.75
C THR A 111 4.03 -4.63 -7.01
N LEU A 112 4.33 -5.87 -6.62
CA LEU A 112 5.53 -6.21 -5.88
C LEU A 112 6.27 -7.35 -6.59
N SER A 113 7.57 -7.18 -6.78
CA SER A 113 8.52 -8.25 -7.11
C SER A 113 9.49 -8.42 -5.95
N LEU A 114 10.01 -9.63 -5.75
CA LEU A 114 11.15 -9.87 -4.87
C LEU A 114 12.38 -10.14 -5.72
N VAL A 115 13.48 -9.44 -5.42
CA VAL A 115 14.70 -9.45 -6.21
C VAL A 115 15.92 -9.61 -5.30
N ASP A 116 16.96 -10.25 -5.81
CA ASP A 116 18.26 -10.33 -5.15
C ASP A 116 19.17 -9.19 -5.63
N LEU A 117 19.64 -8.38 -4.68
CA LEU A 117 20.61 -7.33 -4.89
C LEU A 117 21.85 -7.59 -4.04
N GLY A 118 22.89 -8.14 -4.67
CA GLY A 118 24.16 -8.42 -3.99
C GLY A 118 24.04 -9.43 -2.84
N GLY A 119 23.17 -10.44 -2.94
CA GLY A 119 22.94 -11.48 -1.95
C GLY A 119 21.89 -11.12 -0.89
N ILE A 120 21.16 -10.02 -1.06
CA ILE A 120 20.17 -9.53 -0.11
C ILE A 120 18.82 -9.38 -0.83
N ALA A 121 17.77 -9.97 -0.26
CA ALA A 121 16.41 -9.86 -0.76
C ALA A 121 15.86 -8.43 -0.62
N HIS A 122 15.31 -7.90 -1.71
CA HIS A 122 14.67 -6.59 -1.77
C HIS A 122 13.31 -6.70 -2.44
N ALA A 123 12.35 -5.93 -1.94
CA ALA A 123 11.06 -5.76 -2.59
C ALA A 123 11.14 -4.58 -3.57
N HIS A 124 10.83 -4.83 -4.84
CA HIS A 124 10.57 -3.80 -5.82
C HIS A 124 9.07 -3.52 -5.86
N LYS A 125 8.67 -2.35 -5.38
CA LYS A 125 7.28 -1.89 -5.31
C LYS A 125 7.00 -0.90 -6.43
N THR A 126 6.05 -1.23 -7.29
CA THR A 126 5.54 -0.35 -8.34
C THR A 126 4.15 0.16 -7.94
N PHE A 127 4.00 1.48 -7.80
CA PHE A 127 2.71 2.10 -7.53
C PHE A 127 1.80 1.97 -8.75
N ARG A 128 0.58 1.46 -8.57
CA ARG A 128 -0.41 1.43 -9.67
C ARG A 128 -1.18 2.73 -9.76
N ARG A 129 -1.63 3.24 -8.61
CA ARG A 129 -2.31 4.53 -8.51
C ARG A 129 -1.32 5.59 -8.05
N ILE A 130 -1.20 6.64 -8.86
CA ILE A 130 -0.45 7.84 -8.49
C ILE A 130 -1.34 8.65 -7.56
N THR A 131 -1.02 8.63 -6.27
CA THR A 131 -1.76 9.37 -5.24
C THR A 131 -1.08 10.72 -5.00
N PRO A 132 -1.73 11.85 -5.33
CA PRO A 132 -1.16 13.17 -5.09
C PRO A 132 -0.79 13.34 -3.62
N GLY A 133 0.41 13.87 -3.38
CA GLY A 133 0.91 14.10 -2.02
C GLY A 133 1.37 12.84 -1.29
N SER A 134 1.49 11.67 -1.95
CA SER A 134 2.18 10.51 -1.36
C SER A 134 3.63 10.87 -1.03
N ARG A 135 4.06 10.54 0.19
CA ARG A 135 5.40 10.83 0.71
C ARG A 135 6.15 9.58 1.14
N GLU A 136 5.68 8.38 0.77
CA GLU A 136 6.25 7.11 1.23
C GLU A 136 7.78 7.04 1.06
N PRO A 137 8.37 7.33 -0.12
CA PRO A 137 9.83 7.32 -0.26
C PRO A 137 10.54 8.33 0.64
N ASP A 138 10.03 9.56 0.73
CA ASP A 138 10.60 10.61 1.58
C ASP A 138 10.57 10.22 3.07
N LEU A 139 9.46 9.61 3.52
CA LEU A 139 9.26 9.17 4.90
C LEU A 139 10.17 7.98 5.25
N LEU A 140 10.29 7.00 4.35
CA LEU A 140 11.21 5.87 4.53
C LEU A 140 12.67 6.34 4.56
N ALA A 141 13.03 7.29 3.68
CA ALA A 141 14.36 7.88 3.69
C ALA A 141 14.64 8.62 5.02
N ALA A 142 13.69 9.41 5.51
CA ALA A 142 13.81 10.10 6.79
C ALA A 142 13.91 9.12 7.97
N MET A 143 13.24 7.97 7.90
CA MET A 143 13.19 6.96 8.95
C MET A 143 14.26 5.86 8.83
N ARG A 144 15.10 5.87 7.79
CA ARG A 144 16.11 4.83 7.48
C ARG A 144 16.89 4.39 8.72
N ASP A 145 17.47 5.33 9.45
CA ASP A 145 18.35 5.03 10.60
C ASP A 145 17.59 4.69 11.90
N SER A 146 16.25 4.65 11.88
CA SER A 146 15.45 4.39 13.08
C SER A 146 15.43 2.91 13.51
N GLY A 147 15.80 2.00 12.58
CA GLY A 147 15.61 0.56 12.73
C GLY A 147 14.15 0.13 12.79
N LYS A 148 13.20 1.01 12.43
CA LYS A 148 11.74 0.77 12.54
C LYS A 148 11.01 0.82 11.21
N THR A 149 11.73 0.87 10.10
CA THR A 149 11.17 0.83 8.75
C THR A 149 12.01 -0.10 7.90
N GLN A 150 11.42 -0.59 6.81
CA GLN A 150 12.20 -1.17 5.72
C GLN A 150 13.26 -0.18 5.25
N GLN A 151 14.40 -0.69 4.80
CA GLN A 151 15.56 0.12 4.43
C GLN A 151 15.47 0.46 2.94
N PRO A 152 15.10 1.69 2.54
CA PRO A 152 15.00 2.05 1.13
C PRO A 152 16.40 2.16 0.53
N VAL A 153 16.60 1.61 -0.67
CA VAL A 153 17.86 1.66 -1.43
C VAL A 153 17.73 2.45 -2.74
N GLY A 154 16.50 2.75 -3.16
CA GLY A 154 16.22 3.68 -4.25
C GLY A 154 14.73 3.86 -4.51
N ASP A 155 14.39 4.90 -5.26
CA ASP A 155 13.05 5.20 -5.75
C ASP A 155 13.08 5.86 -7.12
N TYR A 156 11.95 5.83 -7.82
CA TYR A 156 11.80 6.57 -9.07
C TYR A 156 10.49 7.33 -9.09
N THR A 157 10.60 8.58 -9.53
CA THR A 157 9.61 9.62 -9.28
C THR A 157 9.32 10.40 -10.55
N TYR A 158 8.03 10.59 -10.85
CA TYR A 158 7.56 11.46 -11.91
C TYR A 158 7.48 12.90 -11.43
N ARG A 159 8.15 13.81 -12.13
CA ARG A 159 8.18 15.24 -11.84
C ARG A 159 7.47 16.02 -12.93
N HIS A 160 6.42 16.71 -12.54
CA HIS A 160 5.56 17.51 -13.39
C HIS A 160 5.37 18.91 -12.78
N ALA A 161 4.73 19.83 -13.51
CA ALA A 161 4.53 21.21 -13.04
C ALA A 161 3.78 21.30 -11.68
N GLY A 162 2.94 20.31 -11.39
CA GLY A 162 2.17 20.21 -10.14
C GLY A 162 2.91 19.58 -8.96
N GLY A 163 4.15 19.11 -9.15
CA GLY A 163 4.97 18.53 -8.08
C GLY A 163 5.65 17.22 -8.46
N ARG A 164 5.78 16.35 -7.46
CA ARG A 164 6.42 15.03 -7.58
C ARG A 164 5.45 13.93 -7.20
N SER A 165 5.51 12.83 -7.93
CA SER A 165 4.63 11.67 -7.78
C SER A 165 5.48 10.40 -7.81
N PRO A 166 5.58 9.64 -6.71
CA PRO A 166 6.37 8.42 -6.72
C PRO A 166 5.73 7.37 -7.64
N LEU A 167 6.55 6.70 -8.45
CA LEU A 167 6.11 5.65 -9.39
C LEU A 167 6.51 4.26 -8.91
N GLY A 168 7.60 4.15 -8.16
CA GLY A 168 7.95 2.96 -7.44
C GLY A 168 9.19 3.15 -6.58
N MET A 169 9.53 2.11 -5.85
CA MET A 169 10.64 2.13 -4.91
C MET A 169 11.19 0.73 -4.63
N LEU A 170 12.40 0.70 -4.10
CA LEU A 170 13.14 -0.49 -3.78
C LEU A 170 13.61 -0.41 -2.33
N TYR A 171 13.31 -1.44 -1.55
CA TYR A 171 13.67 -1.52 -0.13
C TYR A 171 14.01 -2.95 0.29
N ALA A 172 14.84 -3.08 1.31
CA ALA A 172 15.19 -4.38 1.87
C ALA A 172 13.93 -5.13 2.31
N TYR A 173 13.80 -6.38 1.89
CA TYR A 173 12.67 -7.23 2.25
C TYR A 173 12.78 -7.63 3.72
N ALA A 174 11.68 -7.45 4.46
CA ALA A 174 11.57 -7.95 5.82
C ALA A 174 10.88 -9.31 5.76
N ASP A 175 11.62 -10.36 6.14
CA ASP A 175 11.07 -11.71 6.23
C ASP A 175 10.12 -11.84 7.43
N GLY A 176 9.03 -12.59 7.24
CA GLY A 176 8.01 -12.82 8.26
C GLY A 176 6.59 -12.68 7.76
N ASP A 177 5.65 -13.17 8.57
CA ASP A 177 4.21 -13.05 8.32
C ASP A 177 3.66 -11.73 8.85
N GLY A 178 2.71 -11.15 8.12
CA GLY A 178 1.91 -10.04 8.63
C GLY A 178 1.10 -10.46 9.86
N LEU A 179 0.82 -9.50 10.75
CA LEU A 179 0.05 -9.74 11.98
C LEU A 179 -1.36 -10.31 11.69
N ASP A 180 -1.88 -10.10 10.48
CA ASP A 180 -3.16 -10.64 10.03
C ASP A 180 -3.18 -12.18 9.96
N VAL A 181 -2.06 -12.84 9.72
CA VAL A 181 -1.97 -14.31 9.68
C VAL A 181 -2.29 -14.93 11.05
N PRO A 182 -1.56 -14.61 12.13
CA PRO A 182 -1.89 -15.12 13.45
C PRO A 182 -3.28 -14.67 13.92
N LEU A 183 -3.70 -13.44 13.60
CA LEU A 183 -5.05 -12.97 13.94
C LEU A 183 -6.15 -13.79 13.26
N ARG A 184 -5.99 -14.12 11.98
CA ARG A 184 -6.92 -15.00 11.25
C ARG A 184 -6.96 -16.40 11.85
N HIS A 185 -5.82 -16.94 12.28
CA HIS A 185 -5.77 -18.23 12.97
C HIS A 185 -6.53 -18.18 14.32
N SER A 186 -6.29 -17.16 15.14
CA SER A 186 -7.02 -16.98 16.40
C SER A 186 -8.52 -16.82 16.21
N LEU A 187 -8.95 -16.05 15.19
CA LEU A 187 -10.37 -15.90 14.86
C LEU A 187 -11.01 -17.21 14.41
N ARG A 188 -10.32 -18.03 13.61
CA ARG A 188 -10.80 -19.36 13.22
C ARG A 188 -10.89 -20.32 14.41
N ALA A 189 -9.92 -20.24 15.32
CA ALA A 189 -9.88 -21.05 16.54
C ALA A 189 -10.94 -20.64 17.58
N LEU A 190 -11.44 -19.40 17.51
CA LEU A 190 -12.51 -18.92 18.39
C LEU A 190 -13.84 -19.64 18.15
N TRP A 191 -14.15 -19.94 16.88
CA TRP A 191 -15.46 -20.45 16.49
C TRP A 191 -15.84 -21.79 17.15
N PRO A 192 -14.96 -22.83 17.15
CA PRO A 192 -15.25 -24.08 17.86
C PRO A 192 -15.49 -23.90 19.37
N GLN A 193 -14.81 -22.96 20.02
CA GLN A 193 -14.95 -22.74 21.46
C GLN A 193 -16.30 -22.09 21.81
N LEU A 194 -16.73 -21.11 21.01
CA LEU A 194 -18.05 -20.51 21.17
C LEU A 194 -19.17 -21.51 20.89
N ALA A 195 -19.00 -22.36 19.87
CA ALA A 195 -19.95 -23.44 19.57
C ALA A 195 -20.08 -24.45 20.73
N ALA A 196 -18.98 -24.72 21.44
CA ALA A 196 -18.95 -25.54 22.65
C ALA A 196 -19.46 -24.82 23.91
N GLN A 197 -20.07 -23.64 23.77
CA GLN A 197 -20.61 -22.83 24.87
C GLN A 197 -19.55 -22.41 25.91
N VAL A 198 -18.27 -22.34 25.52
CA VAL A 198 -17.24 -21.73 26.35
C VAL A 198 -17.58 -20.24 26.52
N PRO A 199 -17.52 -19.68 27.75
CA PRO A 199 -17.75 -18.25 27.95
C PRO A 199 -16.84 -17.42 27.03
N ALA A 200 -17.41 -16.44 26.32
CA ALA A 200 -16.70 -15.70 25.28
C ALA A 200 -15.38 -15.07 25.76
N SER A 201 -15.35 -14.54 26.98
CA SER A 201 -14.13 -13.97 27.58
C SER A 201 -13.03 -15.01 27.78
N ALA A 202 -13.38 -16.22 28.23
CA ALA A 202 -12.45 -17.32 28.39
C ALA A 202 -11.96 -17.84 27.03
N ALA A 203 -12.88 -17.93 26.05
CA ALA A 203 -12.53 -18.35 24.70
C ALA A 203 -11.57 -17.38 24.01
N VAL A 204 -11.85 -16.08 24.09
CA VAL A 204 -10.96 -15.03 23.57
C VAL A 204 -9.60 -15.08 24.25
N THR A 205 -9.57 -15.21 25.59
CA THR A 205 -8.30 -15.30 26.34
C THR A 205 -7.48 -16.49 25.88
N ALA A 206 -8.11 -17.65 25.71
CA ALA A 206 -7.43 -18.87 25.27
C ALA A 206 -6.86 -18.74 23.84
N VAL A 207 -7.65 -18.25 22.88
CA VAL A 207 -7.20 -18.17 21.47
C VAL A 207 -6.23 -17.02 21.18
N THR A 208 -6.07 -16.08 22.11
CA THR A 208 -5.15 -14.93 21.98
C THR A 208 -3.94 -15.00 22.91
N ALA A 209 -3.85 -16.03 23.76
CA ALA A 209 -2.77 -16.17 24.75
C ALA A 209 -1.37 -16.02 24.12
N ASP A 210 -1.14 -16.73 23.01
CA ASP A 210 0.14 -16.70 22.29
C ASP A 210 0.39 -15.38 21.55
N LEU A 211 -0.64 -14.57 21.34
CA LEU A 211 -0.54 -13.25 20.71
C LEU A 211 -0.29 -12.12 21.71
N ALA A 212 -0.55 -12.33 23.01
CA ALA A 212 -0.44 -11.26 24.01
C ALA A 212 0.96 -10.63 24.04
N GLY A 213 2.01 -11.46 24.01
CA GLY A 213 3.41 -11.02 23.94
C GLY A 213 3.72 -10.26 22.64
N PRO A 214 3.54 -10.87 21.46
CA PRO A 214 3.71 -10.21 20.17
C PRO A 214 2.94 -8.90 20.02
N LEU A 215 1.67 -8.84 20.42
CA LEU A 215 0.85 -7.62 20.35
C LEU A 215 1.38 -6.53 21.29
N THR A 216 1.85 -6.89 22.48
CA THR A 216 2.49 -5.95 23.40
C THR A 216 3.79 -5.39 22.80
N ALA A 217 4.58 -6.25 22.17
CA ALA A 217 5.81 -5.84 21.48
C ALA A 217 5.53 -4.92 20.29
N ALA A 218 4.56 -5.27 19.44
CA ALA A 218 4.09 -4.45 18.34
C ALA A 218 3.59 -3.08 18.84
N GLY A 219 2.81 -3.05 19.93
CA GLY A 219 2.37 -1.80 20.55
C GLY A 219 3.54 -0.92 21.04
N ARG A 220 4.58 -1.51 21.63
CA ARG A 220 5.80 -0.76 22.00
C ARG A 220 6.55 -0.25 20.77
N PHE A 221 6.68 -1.08 19.74
CA PHE A 221 7.32 -0.73 18.48
C PHE A 221 6.61 0.46 17.82
N LEU A 222 5.30 0.37 17.62
CA LEU A 222 4.48 1.41 16.99
C LEU A 222 4.55 2.74 17.74
N ARG A 223 4.48 2.71 19.08
CA ARG A 223 4.67 3.94 19.88
C ARG A 223 6.05 4.56 19.65
N GLY A 224 7.10 3.74 19.61
CA GLY A 224 8.45 4.21 19.31
C GLY A 224 8.56 4.79 17.91
N PHE A 225 7.98 4.11 16.93
CA PHE A 225 7.91 4.55 15.55
C PHE A 225 7.19 5.89 15.41
N HIS A 226 6.01 6.07 16.00
CA HIS A 226 5.27 7.34 15.92
C HIS A 226 6.00 8.49 16.58
N ARG A 227 6.65 8.25 17.72
CA ARG A 227 7.46 9.28 18.39
C ARG A 227 8.62 9.71 17.48
N ASP A 228 9.32 8.75 16.90
CA ASP A 228 10.47 8.99 16.03
C ASP A 228 10.07 9.70 14.72
N LEU A 229 8.89 9.37 14.19
CA LEU A 229 8.30 9.99 13.01
C LEU A 229 7.83 11.42 13.29
N ALA A 230 7.13 11.64 14.41
CA ALA A 230 6.70 12.97 14.85
C ALA A 230 7.90 13.92 15.08
N ALA A 231 8.98 13.41 15.67
CA ALA A 231 10.21 14.19 15.87
C ALA A 231 10.84 14.67 14.54
N ARG A 232 10.71 13.89 13.46
CA ARG A 232 11.26 14.22 12.14
C ARG A 232 10.37 15.14 11.32
N LEU A 233 9.05 14.97 11.41
CA LEU A 233 8.09 15.78 10.67
C LEU A 233 7.82 17.14 11.32
N GLY A 234 8.17 17.27 12.60
CA GLY A 234 7.88 18.48 13.37
C GLY A 234 6.41 18.56 13.80
N PRO A 235 6.01 19.68 14.39
CA PRO A 235 4.65 19.85 14.91
C PRO A 235 3.63 19.83 13.77
N THR A 236 2.67 18.94 13.90
CA THR A 236 1.50 18.80 13.03
C THR A 236 0.27 19.42 13.68
N GLY A 237 -0.67 19.88 12.86
CA GLY A 237 -1.97 20.35 13.34
C GLY A 237 -2.77 19.25 14.06
N PRO A 238 -3.87 19.61 14.74
CA PRO A 238 -4.73 18.63 15.38
C PRO A 238 -5.30 17.63 14.37
N PHE A 239 -5.44 16.37 14.78
CA PHE A 239 -6.09 15.34 13.96
C PHE A 239 -7.55 15.75 13.70
N PRO A 240 -8.06 15.68 12.45
CA PRO A 240 -9.42 16.07 12.12
C PRO A 240 -10.43 14.98 12.55
N GLN A 241 -10.50 14.72 13.85
CA GLN A 241 -11.25 13.61 14.46
C GLN A 241 -12.72 13.60 14.04
N ALA A 242 -13.37 14.77 13.98
CA ALA A 242 -14.77 14.88 13.61
C ALA A 242 -15.01 14.38 12.17
N ALA A 243 -14.16 14.80 11.22
CA ALA A 243 -14.25 14.36 9.83
C ALA A 243 -13.98 12.86 9.71
N PHE A 244 -12.96 12.35 10.39
CA PHE A 244 -12.63 10.92 10.37
C PHE A 244 -13.73 10.04 10.98
N LEU A 245 -14.35 10.48 12.09
CA LEU A 245 -15.46 9.76 12.72
C LEU A 245 -16.71 9.79 11.83
N ALA A 246 -16.97 10.88 11.11
CA ALA A 246 -18.07 10.97 10.15
C ALA A 246 -17.84 9.99 8.98
N GLU A 247 -16.66 10.01 8.37
CA GLU A 247 -16.29 9.08 7.30
C GLU A 247 -16.35 7.61 7.77
N THR A 248 -15.84 7.32 8.97
CA THR A 248 -15.90 5.97 9.55
C THR A 248 -17.34 5.52 9.71
N ARG A 249 -18.25 6.40 10.15
CA ARG A 249 -19.68 6.09 10.28
C ARG A 249 -20.32 5.77 8.92
N GLU A 250 -19.99 6.54 7.89
CA GLU A 250 -20.46 6.29 6.52
C GLU A 250 -19.98 4.93 6.01
N ARG A 251 -18.69 4.61 6.19
CA ARG A 251 -18.12 3.30 5.83
C ARG A 251 -18.78 2.15 6.57
N ILE A 252 -19.04 2.29 7.88
CA ILE A 252 -19.82 1.29 8.64
C ILE A 252 -21.20 1.10 8.01
N GLY A 253 -21.87 2.17 7.59
CA GLY A 253 -23.15 2.09 6.87
C GLY A 253 -23.06 1.30 5.57
N SER A 254 -22.05 1.56 4.74
CA SER A 254 -21.82 0.82 3.49
C SER A 254 -21.51 -0.66 3.75
N VAL A 255 -20.67 -0.98 4.74
CA VAL A 255 -20.33 -2.35 5.11
C VAL A 255 -21.53 -3.08 5.71
N ALA A 256 -22.33 -2.40 6.55
CA ALA A 256 -23.51 -2.97 7.17
C ALA A 256 -24.54 -3.44 6.13
N ALA A 257 -24.71 -2.71 5.02
CA ALA A 257 -25.58 -3.13 3.94
C ALA A 257 -25.11 -4.45 3.30
N VAL A 258 -23.79 -4.57 3.04
CA VAL A 258 -23.19 -5.78 2.49
C VAL A 258 -23.31 -6.96 3.46
N VAL A 259 -22.98 -6.75 4.74
CA VAL A 259 -23.05 -7.78 5.78
C VAL A 259 -24.48 -8.28 5.98
N ARG A 260 -25.48 -7.39 6.02
CA ARG A 260 -26.87 -7.80 6.19
C ARG A 260 -27.44 -8.55 4.98
N ALA A 261 -26.94 -8.25 3.78
CA ALA A 261 -27.31 -8.93 2.54
C ALA A 261 -26.66 -10.31 2.37
N ASP A 262 -25.64 -10.65 3.18
CA ASP A 262 -24.93 -11.93 3.10
C ASP A 262 -25.74 -13.08 3.73
N ASP A 263 -26.54 -13.76 2.91
CA ASP A 263 -27.43 -14.84 3.34
C ASP A 263 -26.72 -16.13 3.79
N ARG A 264 -25.38 -16.23 3.61
CA ARG A 264 -24.57 -17.37 4.05
C ARG A 264 -24.48 -17.51 5.57
N HIS A 265 -24.84 -16.47 6.32
CA HIS A 265 -24.79 -16.43 7.79
C HIS A 265 -26.18 -16.13 8.39
N PRO A 266 -26.56 -16.61 9.59
CA PRO A 266 -27.86 -16.30 10.19
C PRO A 266 -28.07 -14.81 10.46
N ALA A 267 -29.28 -14.29 10.22
CA ALA A 267 -29.59 -12.86 10.42
C ALA A 267 -29.18 -12.30 11.80
N PRO A 268 -29.45 -12.98 12.94
CA PRO A 268 -29.05 -12.47 14.25
C PRO A 268 -27.54 -12.29 14.41
N VAL A 269 -26.73 -13.12 13.75
CA VAL A 269 -25.26 -13.01 13.77
C VAL A 269 -24.81 -11.79 12.98
N ARG A 270 -25.42 -11.56 11.81
CA ARG A 270 -25.10 -10.41 10.93
C ARG A 270 -25.47 -9.10 11.62
N ASP A 271 -26.64 -9.03 12.25
CA ASP A 271 -27.08 -7.85 12.99
C ASP A 271 -26.20 -7.59 14.21
N ALA A 272 -25.83 -8.61 14.98
CA ALA A 272 -24.92 -8.48 16.11
C ALA A 272 -23.54 -7.92 15.69
N VAL A 273 -23.00 -8.32 14.52
CA VAL A 273 -21.75 -7.77 13.98
C VAL A 273 -21.89 -6.29 13.67
N VAL A 274 -22.98 -5.89 13.01
CA VAL A 274 -23.22 -4.47 12.69
C VAL A 274 -23.41 -3.63 13.96
N ASP A 275 -24.15 -4.14 14.93
CA ASP A 275 -24.37 -3.48 16.22
C ASP A 275 -23.05 -3.31 16.98
N ALA A 276 -22.18 -4.32 16.97
CA ALA A 276 -20.85 -4.23 17.57
C ALA A 276 -19.97 -3.16 16.90
N LEU A 277 -20.02 -3.03 15.57
CA LEU A 277 -19.30 -1.97 14.85
C LEU A 277 -19.78 -0.57 15.24
N HIS A 278 -21.10 -0.38 15.34
CA HIS A 278 -21.66 0.90 15.79
C HIS A 278 -21.34 1.20 17.26
N ALA A 279 -21.37 0.19 18.14
CA ALA A 279 -20.99 0.33 19.53
C ALA A 279 -19.51 0.73 19.69
N ALA A 280 -18.60 0.08 18.94
CA ALA A 280 -17.18 0.41 18.93
C ALA A 280 -16.93 1.85 18.42
N TRP A 281 -17.63 2.27 17.37
CA TRP A 281 -17.56 3.66 16.88
C TRP A 281 -18.02 4.68 17.94
N ALA A 282 -19.10 4.37 18.67
CA ALA A 282 -19.60 5.24 19.73
C ALA A 282 -18.59 5.37 20.88
N GLN A 283 -17.88 4.30 21.21
CA GLN A 283 -16.82 4.27 22.23
C GLN A 283 -15.53 5.00 21.81
N GLY A 284 -15.24 5.07 20.51
CA GLY A 284 -14.05 5.74 19.96
C GLY A 284 -14.05 7.28 20.04
N ARG A 285 -15.07 7.89 20.65
CA ARG A 285 -15.16 9.35 20.85
C ARG A 285 -14.22 9.80 21.96
N VAL A 286 -12.99 10.12 21.60
CA VAL A 286 -12.05 10.83 22.50
C VAL A 286 -12.46 12.29 22.58
N THR A 287 -12.55 12.86 23.78
CA THR A 287 -12.95 14.27 24.02
C THR A 287 -11.77 15.24 23.99
N ALA A 288 -10.55 14.74 24.16
CA ALA A 288 -9.34 15.54 24.09
C ALA A 288 -8.84 15.66 22.62
N PRO A 289 -8.33 16.83 22.20
CA PRO A 289 -7.67 16.97 20.91
C PRO A 289 -6.55 15.93 20.78
N VAL A 290 -6.68 15.06 19.78
CA VAL A 290 -5.64 14.09 19.44
C VAL A 290 -4.63 14.83 18.56
N PRO A 291 -3.32 14.86 18.92
CA PRO A 291 -2.32 15.43 18.03
C PRO A 291 -2.38 14.68 16.69
N GLY A 292 -2.44 15.41 15.58
CA GLY A 292 -2.26 14.79 14.28
C GLY A 292 -0.89 14.13 14.25
N GLY A 293 -0.80 12.88 13.85
CA GLY A 293 0.46 12.22 13.56
C GLY A 293 0.47 11.77 12.11
N ALA A 294 1.64 11.52 11.54
CA ALA A 294 1.68 10.81 10.27
C ALA A 294 1.08 9.41 10.47
N VAL A 295 0.12 9.07 9.60
CA VAL A 295 -0.61 7.82 9.64
C VAL A 295 0.09 6.76 8.79
N HIS A 296 -0.01 5.50 9.22
CA HIS A 296 0.63 4.33 8.61
C HIS A 296 0.32 4.08 7.13
N GLY A 297 -0.67 4.75 6.55
CA GLY A 297 -1.13 4.48 5.18
C GLY A 297 -0.03 4.60 4.12
N ASP A 298 1.01 5.37 4.40
CA ASP A 298 2.18 5.56 3.52
C ASP A 298 3.34 4.63 3.84
N LEU A 299 3.30 3.85 4.94
CA LEU A 299 4.42 3.03 5.39
C LEU A 299 3.89 1.64 5.71
N HIS A 300 3.97 0.74 4.73
CA HIS A 300 3.61 -0.67 4.90
C HIS A 300 4.66 -1.34 5.80
N LEU A 301 4.53 -1.15 7.11
CA LEU A 301 5.36 -1.79 8.14
C LEU A 301 5.10 -3.30 8.21
#